data_AF-A0A9P7FM63-F1
#
_entry.id   AF-A0A9P7FM63-F1
#
_cell.length_a   1.000
_cell.length_b   1.000
_cell.length_c   1.000
_cell.angle_alpha   90.00
_cell.angle_beta   90.00
_cell.angle_gamma   90.00
#
_symmetry.space_group_name_H-M   'P 1'
#
loop_
_entity.id
_entity.type
_entity.pdbx_description
1 polymer ?
#
loop_
_entity_poly.entity_id
_entity_poly.type
_entity_poly.pdbx_seq_one_letter_code
_entity_poly.pdbx_strand_id
1 'polypeptide(L)'
;SANGCLDPSLGLARNVPCTIGDLTLYLQIHVIRNPAYDILLGRPFDVLTSSNVKTYPDGNTVVTITDPNSGDVLAIPTFARGEHRRPTEAANFRMKRA
;
A
#
# COMPACT_ATOMS: atom_id res chain seq x y z
N SER A 1 -7.93 10.44 -13.67
CA SER A 1 -7.50 9.99 -15.01
C SER A 1 -5.99 9.85 -14.99
N ALA A 2 -5.47 8.62 -15.04
CA ALA A 2 -4.04 8.38 -15.26
C ALA A 2 -3.82 8.50 -16.77
N ASN A 3 -2.90 9.38 -17.18
CA ASN A 3 -2.68 9.77 -18.57
C ASN A 3 -2.64 8.55 -19.50
N GLY A 4 -3.40 8.61 -20.61
CA GLY A 4 -3.67 7.51 -21.55
C GLY A 4 -2.49 6.99 -22.36
N CYS A 5 -1.31 6.86 -21.74
CA CYS A 5 -0.25 5.97 -22.19
C CYS A 5 -0.48 4.64 -21.45
N LEU A 6 -0.94 3.62 -22.16
CA LEU A 6 -0.96 2.26 -21.64
C LEU A 6 0.48 1.80 -21.48
N ASP A 7 1.12 2.09 -20.35
CA ASP A 7 2.36 1.41 -19.97
C ASP A 7 1.99 -0.05 -19.67
N PRO A 8 2.37 -1.01 -20.54
CA PRO A 8 2.01 -2.39 -20.31
C PRO A 8 2.65 -2.86 -18.99
N SER A 9 1.87 -3.58 -18.17
CA SER A 9 2.46 -4.24 -17.00
C SER A 9 3.53 -5.23 -17.46
N LEU A 10 4.69 -5.20 -16.82
CA LEU A 10 5.78 -6.15 -17.04
C LEU A 10 5.42 -7.56 -16.55
N GLY A 11 4.43 -7.68 -15.68
CA GLY A 11 3.92 -8.95 -15.18
C GLY A 11 3.02 -8.77 -13.96
N LEU A 12 2.57 -9.92 -13.44
CA LEU A 12 1.77 -10.02 -12.22
C LEU A 12 2.56 -10.80 -11.18
N ALA A 13 2.93 -10.15 -10.08
CA ALA A 13 3.48 -10.82 -8.91
C ALA A 13 2.32 -11.38 -8.08
N ARG A 14 2.35 -12.70 -7.84
CA ARG A 14 1.25 -13.41 -7.18
C ARG A 14 1.55 -13.66 -5.70
N ASN A 15 0.54 -13.48 -4.85
CA ASN A 15 0.59 -13.75 -3.41
C ASN A 15 1.82 -13.12 -2.75
N VAL A 16 2.07 -11.85 -3.03
CA VAL A 16 3.16 -11.11 -2.40
C VAL A 16 2.74 -10.75 -0.97
N PRO A 17 3.49 -11.17 0.06
CA PRO A 17 3.22 -10.74 1.43
C PRO A 17 3.55 -9.25 1.57
N CYS A 18 2.57 -8.47 1.97
CA CYS A 18 2.66 -7.04 2.25
C CYS A 18 2.32 -6.81 3.72
N THR A 19 3.28 -6.30 4.49
CA THR A 19 3.11 -6.02 5.92
C THR A 19 2.86 -4.54 6.15
N ILE A 20 1.81 -4.22 6.89
CA ILE A 20 1.40 -2.87 7.27
C ILE A 20 1.14 -2.87 8.77
N GLY A 21 2.03 -2.24 9.55
CA GLY A 21 2.04 -2.45 11.00
C GLY A 21 2.27 -3.94 11.30
N ASP A 22 1.35 -4.53 12.06
CA ASP A 22 1.38 -5.97 12.41
C ASP A 22 0.52 -6.84 11.47
N LEU A 23 -0.19 -6.23 10.52
CA LEU A 23 -1.06 -6.93 9.57
C LEU A 23 -0.26 -7.36 8.33
N THR A 24 -0.31 -8.64 7.96
CA THR A 24 0.27 -9.16 6.72
C THR A 24 -0.81 -9.63 5.75
N LEU A 25 -0.84 -9.05 4.56
CA LEU A 25 -1.79 -9.35 3.49
C LEU A 25 -1.09 -9.97 2.30
N TYR A 26 -1.70 -10.96 1.66
CA TYR A 26 -1.18 -11.53 0.41
C TYR A 26 -1.87 -10.88 -0.78
N LEU A 27 -1.13 -10.06 -1.53
CA LEU A 27 -1.68 -9.27 -2.63
C LEU A 27 -1.16 -9.74 -3.99
N GLN A 28 -2.01 -9.56 -5.00
CA GLN A 28 -1.63 -9.67 -6.40
C GLN A 28 -1.20 -8.28 -6.88
N ILE A 29 0.05 -8.13 -7.32
CA ILE A 29 0.64 -6.82 -7.65
C ILE A 29 1.05 -6.78 -9.11
N HIS A 30 0.51 -5.82 -9.86
CA HIS A 30 0.98 -5.54 -11.22
C HIS A 30 2.29 -4.76 -11.18
N VAL A 31 3.31 -5.27 -11.88
CA VAL A 31 4.62 -4.61 -11.98
C VAL A 31 4.63 -3.72 -13.21
N ILE A 32 4.97 -2.44 -13.03
CA ILE A 32 5.05 -1.43 -14.10
C ILE A 32 6.50 -0.94 -14.17
N ARG A 33 7.00 -0.65 -15.37
CA ARG A 33 8.43 -0.34 -15.59
C ARG A 33 8.86 1.00 -15.00
N ASN A 34 8.05 2.04 -15.22
CA ASN A 34 8.36 3.41 -14.82
C ASN A 34 7.12 4.08 -14.18
N PRO A 35 6.60 3.56 -13.05
CA PRO A 35 5.44 4.15 -12.40
C PRO A 35 5.81 5.48 -11.73
N ALA A 36 4.83 6.37 -11.58
CA ALA A 36 5.00 7.63 -10.84
C ALA A 36 4.95 7.47 -9.31
N TYR A 37 4.82 6.24 -8.84
CA TYR A 37 4.62 5.83 -7.45
C TYR A 37 5.22 4.43 -7.25
N ASP A 38 5.64 4.11 -6.03
CA ASP A 38 6.22 2.79 -5.73
C ASP A 38 5.14 1.70 -5.69
N ILE A 39 4.01 1.99 -5.05
CA ILE A 39 2.87 1.08 -4.91
C ILE A 39 1.59 1.90 -5.03
N LEU A 40 0.62 1.39 -5.80
CA LEU A 40 -0.74 1.89 -5.83
C LEU A 40 -1.68 0.83 -5.28
N LEU A 41 -2.30 1.13 -4.14
CA LEU A 41 -3.35 0.30 -3.56
C LEU A 41 -4.67 0.66 -4.24
N GLY A 42 -5.28 -0.33 -4.88
CA GLY A 42 -6.56 -0.18 -5.56
C GLY A 42 -7.68 -0.90 -4.82
N ARG A 43 -8.85 -0.95 -5.46
CA ARG A 43 -10.06 -1.58 -4.90
C ARG A 43 -9.89 -3.00 -4.35
N PRO A 44 -9.06 -3.91 -4.92
CA PRO A 44 -8.86 -5.22 -4.32
C PRO A 44 -8.32 -5.15 -2.89
N PHE A 45 -7.43 -4.20 -2.61
CA PHE A 45 -6.95 -3.93 -1.25
C PHE A 45 -8.10 -3.39 -0.39
N ASP A 46 -8.84 -2.39 -0.89
CA ASP A 46 -9.92 -1.76 -0.12
C ASP A 46 -11.03 -2.76 0.28
N VAL A 47 -11.41 -3.64 -0.65
CA VAL A 47 -12.41 -4.68 -0.40
C VAL A 47 -11.89 -5.72 0.59
N LEU A 48 -10.63 -6.16 0.42
CA LEU A 48 -10.04 -7.18 1.29
C LEU A 48 -9.93 -6.71 2.74
N THR A 49 -9.58 -5.45 2.97
CA THR A 49 -9.35 -4.92 4.32
C THR A 49 -10.50 -4.09 4.86
N SER A 50 -11.63 -4.02 4.15
CA SER A 50 -12.70 -3.06 4.44
C SER A 50 -12.15 -1.65 4.71
N SER A 51 -11.26 -1.16 3.84
CA SER A 51 -10.51 0.08 4.09
C SER A 51 -11.44 1.29 4.18
N ASN A 52 -11.11 2.23 5.06
CA ASN A 52 -11.77 3.51 5.18
C ASN A 52 -10.75 4.63 5.21
N VAL A 53 -10.91 5.61 4.33
CA VAL A 53 -10.08 6.82 4.32
C VAL A 53 -10.88 7.95 4.92
N LYS A 54 -10.36 8.54 6.00
CA LYS A 54 -10.95 9.70 6.66
C LYS A 54 -10.01 10.88 6.60
N THR A 55 -10.43 11.93 5.92
CA THR A 55 -9.75 13.23 5.89
C THR A 55 -10.40 14.17 6.88
N TYR A 56 -9.58 14.82 7.70
CA TYR A 56 -9.98 15.77 8.73
C TYR A 56 -9.81 17.22 8.24
N PRO A 57 -10.50 18.20 8.85
CA PRO A 57 -10.44 19.60 8.42
C PRO A 57 -9.05 20.25 8.51
N ASP A 58 -8.16 19.71 9.34
CA ASP A 58 -6.76 20.12 9.47
C ASP A 58 -5.87 19.59 8.33
N GLY A 59 -6.45 18.85 7.37
CA GLY A 59 -5.74 18.25 6.25
C GLY A 59 -5.13 16.88 6.57
N ASN A 60 -5.14 16.45 7.83
CA ASN A 60 -4.68 15.12 8.19
C ASN A 60 -5.61 14.07 7.60
N THR A 61 -5.02 13.01 7.06
CA THR A 61 -5.78 11.88 6.52
C THR A 61 -5.32 10.60 7.21
N VAL A 62 -6.28 9.79 7.65
CA VAL A 62 -6.04 8.51 8.29
C VAL A 62 -6.71 7.43 7.45
N VAL A 63 -5.97 6.36 7.17
CA VAL A 63 -6.49 5.15 6.54
C VAL A 63 -6.69 4.10 7.62
N THR A 64 -7.92 3.66 7.81
CA THR A 64 -8.26 2.55 8.69
C THR A 64 -8.43 1.29 7.85
N ILE A 65 -7.80 0.20 8.27
CA ILE A 65 -7.92 -1.11 7.64
C ILE A 65 -8.26 -2.17 8.69
N THR A 66 -8.97 -3.20 8.28
CA THR A 66 -9.36 -4.34 9.11
C THR A 66 -8.66 -5.59 8.59
N ASP A 67 -8.05 -6.37 9.47
CA ASP A 67 -7.53 -7.70 9.12
C ASP A 67 -8.70 -8.62 8.77
N PRO A 68 -8.79 -9.14 7.55
CA PRO A 68 -9.84 -10.11 7.19
C PRO A 68 -9.76 -11.42 7.99
N ASN A 69 -8.61 -11.75 8.60
CA ASN A 69 -8.42 -13.00 9.33
C ASN A 69 -8.79 -12.89 10.81
N SER A 70 -8.29 -11.87 11.51
CA SER A 70 -8.55 -11.68 12.95
C SER A 70 -9.70 -10.71 13.25
N GLY A 71 -10.02 -9.80 12.33
CA GLY A 71 -10.93 -8.67 12.56
C GLY A 71 -10.26 -7.49 13.28
N ASP A 72 -8.95 -7.54 13.53
CA ASP A 72 -8.23 -6.43 14.16
C ASP A 72 -8.23 -5.20 13.27
N VAL A 73 -8.34 -4.03 13.88
CA VAL A 73 -8.43 -2.75 13.17
C VAL A 73 -7.15 -1.95 13.38
N LEU A 74 -6.53 -1.53 12.27
CA LEU A 74 -5.33 -0.70 12.26
C LEU A 74 -5.64 0.66 11.64
N ALA A 75 -5.25 1.73 12.34
CA ALA A 75 -5.34 3.11 11.84
C ALA A 75 -3.96 3.65 11.46
N ILE A 76 -3.81 4.06 10.21
CA ILE A 76 -2.54 4.46 9.60
C ILE A 76 -2.60 5.95 9.28
N PRO A 77 -1.83 6.81 9.96
CA PRO A 77 -1.73 8.21 9.58
C PRO A 77 -0.99 8.34 8.24
N THR A 78 -1.51 9.19 7.36
CA THR A 78 -0.84 9.55 6.12
C THR A 78 -0.07 10.87 6.28
N PHE A 79 0.81 11.16 5.33
CA PHE A 79 1.63 12.36 5.31
C PHE A 79 1.57 12.98 3.92
N ALA A 80 1.84 14.29 3.84
CA ALA A 80 1.89 14.99 2.57
C ALA A 80 3.01 14.39 1.70
N ARG A 81 2.76 14.31 0.40
CA ARG A 81 3.75 13.77 -0.56
C ARG A 81 5.04 14.59 -0.47
N GLY A 82 6.16 13.92 -0.18
CA GLY A 82 7.48 14.54 -0.01
C GLY A 82 7.89 14.76 1.45
N GLU A 83 6.94 14.73 2.38
CA GLU A 83 7.22 14.74 3.82
C GLU A 83 7.44 13.32 4.33
N HIS A 84 8.60 12.74 4.01
CA HIS A 84 8.92 11.40 4.49
C HIS A 84 9.32 11.46 5.97
N ARG A 85 8.64 10.72 6.85
CA ARG A 85 9.26 10.31 8.12
C ARG A 85 10.41 9.39 7.75
N ARG A 86 11.65 9.80 8.02
CA ARG A 86 12.81 8.90 7.92
C ARG A 86 12.47 7.62 8.71
N PRO A 87 12.49 6.44 8.08
CA PRO A 87 12.39 5.21 8.84
C PRO A 87 13.57 5.18 9.82
N THR A 88 13.31 5.00 11.11
CA THR A 88 14.35 4.58 12.04
C THR A 88 14.82 3.21 11.57
N GLU A 89 15.96 3.16 10.89
CA GLU A 89 16.83 2.02 10.61
C GLU A 89 16.25 0.60 10.88
N ALA A 90 15.24 0.15 10.13
CA ALA A 90 14.76 -1.24 10.26
C ALA A 90 13.99 -1.84 9.06
N ALA A 91 13.93 -1.18 7.91
CA ALA A 91 13.25 -1.74 6.73
C ALA A 91 14.15 -1.69 5.48
N ASN A 92 15.33 -2.31 5.59
CA ASN A 92 16.06 -2.73 4.40
C ASN A 92 15.25 -3.85 3.73
N PHE A 93 14.40 -3.50 2.77
CA PHE A 93 13.76 -4.47 1.89
C PHE A 93 14.82 -5.08 0.96
N ARG A 94 15.59 -6.02 1.51
CA ARG A 94 16.55 -6.84 0.77
C ARG A 94 15.83 -8.09 0.31
N MET A 95 15.39 -8.08 -0.96
CA MET A 95 14.98 -9.30 -1.66
C MET A 95 16.15 -10.31 -1.60
N LYS A 96 16.06 -11.32 -0.73
CA LYS A 96 16.96 -12.47 -0.81
C LYS A 96 16.47 -13.32 -1.97
N ARG A 97 17.28 -13.37 -3.04
CA ARG A 97 17.13 -14.37 -4.09
C ARG A 97 17.31 -15.75 -3.44
N ALA A 98 16.35 -16.64 -3.66
CA ALA A 98 16.56 -18.08 -3.53
C ALA A 98 17.36 -18.59 -4.72
#